data_AF-A0A930GXJ6-F1
#
_entry.id   AF-A0A930GXJ6-F1
#
_cell.length_a   1.000
_cell.length_b   1.000
_cell.length_c   1.000
_cell.angle_alpha   90.00
_cell.angle_beta   90.00
_cell.angle_gamma   90.00
#
_symmetry.space_group_name_H-M   'P 1'
#
loop_
_entity.id
_entity.type
_entity.pdbx_description
1 polymer ?
#
loop_
_entity_poly.entity_id
_entity_poly.type
_entity_poly.pdbx_seq_one_letter_code
_entity_poly.pdbx_strand_id
1 'polypeptide(L)'
;MDANEEKHLREEEKQELTKEEESVPNRKGSWKGVVFFFLCFTLSFVLGALLCYFYFFGFPKRQENQAIHNGTASSSTLSDSNLENSESINLPRVTEKLRKIQDLLTDSYLYQENGKDAEEMIYKGFLTSLLQEDPYAAYYTKEEIEETRNRQKGIYKGIGAAVSEKEGGPLVEYVYPGSPAEKAGLLAGDVVLKVDGISVESLSLNY
;
A
#
# COMPACT_ATOMS: atom_id res chain seq x y z
N MET A 1 -4.17 -94.80 17.95
CA MET A 1 -3.33 -93.67 17.52
C MET A 1 -1.92 -94.01 17.90
N ASP A 2 -1.12 -94.38 16.91
CA ASP A 2 0.24 -94.88 17.07
C ASP A 2 1.23 -93.73 17.24
N ALA A 3 2.29 -93.96 18.02
CA ALA A 3 3.38 -93.00 18.31
C ALA A 3 4.15 -92.46 17.08
N ASN A 4 3.75 -92.86 15.87
CA ASN A 4 4.29 -92.41 14.60
C ASN A 4 3.58 -91.15 14.07
N GLU A 5 2.30 -90.96 14.41
CA GLU A 5 1.48 -89.81 13.97
C GLU A 5 1.87 -88.52 14.73
N GLU A 6 2.24 -88.66 16.01
CA GLU A 6 2.69 -87.58 16.89
C GLU A 6 4.11 -87.04 16.59
N LYS A 7 4.90 -87.78 15.79
CA LYS A 7 6.20 -87.33 15.30
C LYS A 7 6.06 -86.55 14.00
N HIS A 8 5.16 -86.99 13.12
CA HIS A 8 4.85 -86.29 11.87
C HIS A 8 4.26 -84.90 12.13
N LEU A 9 3.31 -84.80 13.07
CA LEU A 9 2.69 -83.53 13.46
C LEU A 9 3.69 -82.55 14.10
N ARG A 10 4.67 -83.03 14.87
CA ARG A 10 5.74 -82.17 15.44
C ARG A 10 6.80 -81.76 14.42
N GLU A 11 7.00 -82.52 13.37
CA GLU A 11 7.89 -82.14 12.26
C GLU A 11 7.22 -81.13 11.33
N GLU A 12 5.91 -81.28 11.07
CA GLU A 12 5.10 -80.30 10.32
C GLU A 12 4.97 -78.97 11.06
N GLU A 13 4.70 -78.99 12.37
CA GLU A 13 4.62 -77.77 13.20
C GLU A 13 5.97 -77.06 13.30
N LYS A 14 7.09 -77.81 13.37
CA LYS A 14 8.45 -77.24 13.29
C LYS A 14 8.76 -76.65 11.92
N GLN A 15 8.28 -77.27 10.84
CA GLN A 15 8.44 -76.75 9.48
C GLN A 15 7.62 -75.47 9.27
N GLU A 16 6.39 -75.38 9.81
CA GLU A 16 5.58 -74.16 9.79
C GLU A 16 6.19 -73.04 10.63
N LEU A 17 6.67 -73.34 11.84
CA LEU A 17 7.38 -72.37 12.70
C LEU A 17 8.66 -71.82 12.04
N THR A 18 9.44 -72.66 11.35
CA THR A 18 10.62 -72.19 10.58
C THR A 18 10.24 -71.37 9.35
N LYS A 19 9.06 -71.60 8.76
CA LYS A 19 8.58 -70.89 7.57
C LYS A 19 7.98 -69.52 7.92
N GLU A 20 7.42 -69.36 9.11
CA GLU A 20 6.99 -68.05 9.63
C GLU A 20 8.17 -67.16 10.02
N GLU A 21 9.22 -67.71 10.64
CA GLU A 21 10.41 -66.93 11.05
C GLU A 21 11.23 -66.40 9.86
N GLU A 22 11.19 -67.09 8.70
CA GLU A 22 11.88 -66.65 7.47
C GLU A 22 11.08 -65.61 6.65
N SER A 23 9.80 -65.38 6.98
CA SER A 23 8.89 -64.54 6.18
C SER A 23 8.86 -63.07 6.56
N VAL A 24 9.59 -62.64 7.59
CA VAL A 24 9.72 -61.21 7.90
C VAL A 24 10.74 -60.61 6.94
N PRO A 25 10.33 -59.77 5.96
CA PRO A 25 11.27 -59.14 5.06
C PRO A 25 12.20 -58.26 5.88
N ASN A 26 13.46 -58.66 6.00
CA ASN A 26 14.54 -57.82 6.47
C ASN A 26 14.75 -56.69 5.46
N ARG A 27 13.88 -55.68 5.51
CA ARG A 27 14.15 -54.38 4.93
C ARG A 27 15.24 -53.75 5.80
N LYS A 28 16.49 -54.13 5.51
CA LYS A 28 17.58 -53.15 5.43
C LYS A 28 17.27 -52.19 4.29
N GLY A 29 16.12 -51.52 4.38
CA GLY A 29 15.80 -50.35 3.59
C GLY A 29 16.80 -49.32 4.04
N SER A 30 17.64 -48.87 3.10
CA SER A 30 18.61 -47.83 3.30
C SER A 30 17.88 -46.59 3.83
N TRP A 31 17.76 -46.49 5.17
CA TRP A 31 17.04 -45.41 5.83
C TRP A 31 17.68 -44.07 5.52
N LYS A 32 18.92 -44.11 5.02
CA LYS A 32 19.63 -43.02 4.35
C LYS A 32 18.73 -42.26 3.37
N GLY A 33 17.85 -42.90 2.60
CA GLY A 33 16.96 -42.22 1.64
C GLY A 33 15.83 -41.43 2.29
N VAL A 34 15.16 -41.99 3.31
CA VAL A 34 14.08 -41.30 4.04
C VAL A 34 14.66 -40.21 4.94
N VAL A 35 15.80 -40.48 5.59
CA VAL A 35 16.57 -39.49 6.34
C VAL A 35 17.07 -38.39 5.41
N PHE A 36 17.52 -38.70 4.18
CA PHE A 36 17.86 -37.68 3.18
C PHE A 36 16.66 -36.82 2.80
N PHE A 37 15.48 -37.44 2.68
CA PHE A 37 14.26 -36.72 2.32
C PHE A 37 13.86 -35.72 3.42
N PHE A 38 13.89 -36.14 4.69
CA PHE A 38 13.64 -35.24 5.82
C PHE A 38 14.74 -34.20 6.00
N LEU A 39 16.02 -34.54 5.77
CA LEU A 39 17.13 -33.60 5.80
C LEU A 39 17.00 -32.53 4.70
N CYS A 40 16.63 -32.92 3.48
CA CYS A 40 16.46 -31.99 2.37
C CYS A 40 15.21 -31.12 2.53
N PHE A 41 14.13 -31.69 3.07
CA PHE A 41 12.89 -30.95 3.34
C PHE A 41 13.09 -29.90 4.45
N THR A 42 13.82 -30.25 5.52
CA THR A 42 14.18 -29.30 6.58
C THR A 42 15.15 -28.24 6.09
N LEU A 43 16.13 -28.59 5.25
CA LEU A 43 17.05 -27.63 4.64
C LEU A 43 16.30 -26.63 3.73
N SER A 44 15.36 -27.11 2.91
CA SER A 44 14.53 -26.27 2.04
C SER A 44 13.63 -25.33 2.84
N PHE A 45 13.02 -25.83 3.92
CA PHE A 45 12.20 -25.00 4.80
C PHE A 45 13.02 -23.93 5.53
N VAL A 46 14.23 -24.25 5.98
CA VAL A 46 15.14 -23.29 6.64
C VAL A 46 15.66 -22.25 5.63
N LEU A 47 16.03 -22.65 4.42
CA LEU A 47 16.42 -21.73 3.34
C LEU A 47 15.27 -20.82 2.91
N GLY A 48 14.05 -21.36 2.81
CA GLY A 48 12.84 -20.59 2.49
C GLY A 48 12.48 -19.60 3.60
N ALA A 49 12.56 -20.01 4.86
CA ALA A 49 12.34 -19.14 6.00
C ALA A 49 13.42 -18.05 6.11
N LEU A 50 14.69 -18.36 5.79
CA LEU A 50 15.77 -17.38 5.73
C LEU A 50 15.59 -16.37 4.59
N LEU A 51 15.20 -16.82 3.40
CA LEU A 51 14.87 -15.93 2.28
C LEU A 51 13.68 -15.01 2.60
N CYS A 52 12.64 -15.57 3.23
CA CYS A 52 11.47 -14.79 3.64
C CYS A 52 11.80 -13.80 4.76
N TYR A 53 12.63 -14.20 5.73
CA TYR A 53 13.14 -13.32 6.76
C TYR A 53 14.01 -12.20 6.18
N PHE A 54 14.90 -12.49 5.23
CA PHE A 54 15.69 -11.45 4.54
C PHE A 54 14.83 -10.50 3.70
N TYR A 55 13.77 -11.02 3.09
CA TYR A 55 12.84 -10.21 2.31
C TYR A 55 12.00 -9.27 3.20
N PHE A 56 11.60 -9.75 4.38
CA PHE A 56 10.74 -8.99 5.30
C PHE A 56 11.53 -8.07 6.24
N PHE A 57 12.71 -8.50 6.70
CA PHE A 57 13.53 -7.76 7.67
C PHE A 57 14.63 -6.91 7.02
N GLY A 58 14.93 -7.14 5.74
CA GLY A 58 15.94 -6.39 4.98
C GLY A 58 17.36 -6.65 5.48
N PHE A 59 18.35 -6.48 4.60
CA PHE A 59 19.76 -6.53 5.01
C PHE A 59 20.00 -5.48 6.11
N PRO A 60 20.54 -5.85 7.29
CA PRO A 60 21.02 -4.85 8.22
C PRO A 60 22.13 -4.08 7.51
N LYS A 61 21.90 -2.79 7.25
CA LYS A 61 22.94 -1.90 6.72
C LYS A 61 24.10 -1.93 7.70
N ARG A 62 25.15 -2.66 7.34
CA ARG A 62 26.45 -2.58 7.97
C ARG A 62 26.93 -1.15 7.77
N GLN A 63 26.88 -0.36 8.83
CA GLN A 63 27.51 0.97 8.87
C GLN A 63 29.01 0.74 8.87
N GLU A 64 29.58 0.63 7.67
CA GLU A 64 31.01 0.70 7.47
C GLU A 64 31.39 2.19 7.47
N ASN A 65 32.07 2.62 8.54
CA ASN A 65 32.74 3.91 8.57
C ASN A 65 33.83 3.88 7.50
N GLN A 66 33.56 4.46 6.33
CA GLN A 66 34.59 4.86 5.39
C GLN A 66 34.64 6.38 5.33
N ALA A 67 35.73 6.89 5.88
CA ALA A 67 36.24 8.21 5.61
C ALA A 67 36.36 8.43 4.09
N ILE A 68 35.95 9.63 3.68
CA ILE A 68 36.30 10.36 2.45
C ILE A 68 37.13 9.55 1.44
N HIS A 69 36.49 9.09 0.36
CA HIS A 69 37.15 8.97 -0.93
C HIS A 69 36.14 9.01 -2.08
N ASN A 70 36.45 9.85 -3.07
CA ASN A 70 35.70 10.06 -4.30
C ASN A 70 35.62 8.77 -5.14
N GLY A 71 34.45 8.48 -5.72
CA GLY A 71 34.33 7.55 -6.86
C GLY A 71 33.12 6.61 -6.85
N THR A 72 32.20 6.88 -7.77
CA THR A 72 31.46 5.86 -8.54
C THR A 72 30.37 5.05 -7.82
N ALA A 73 29.17 5.63 -7.75
CA ALA A 73 27.94 4.85 -7.85
C ALA A 73 27.43 4.97 -9.31
N SER A 74 27.73 3.97 -10.13
CA SER A 74 27.14 3.82 -11.47
C SER A 74 26.33 2.54 -11.53
N SER A 75 25.06 2.70 -11.89
CA SER A 75 24.27 1.91 -12.85
C SER A 75 22.83 1.86 -12.34
N SER A 76 21.90 2.58 -12.95
CA SER A 76 21.44 2.29 -14.31
C SER A 76 21.86 3.31 -15.36
N THR A 77 22.54 2.79 -16.37
CA THR A 77 22.79 3.37 -17.69
C THR A 77 21.50 3.73 -18.42
N LEU A 78 21.40 4.97 -18.92
CA LEU A 78 21.16 5.25 -20.34
C LEU A 78 21.99 6.46 -20.73
N SER A 79 22.67 6.29 -21.86
CA SER A 79 23.81 7.04 -22.36
C SER A 79 23.44 8.39 -22.96
N ASP A 80 24.44 9.26 -22.98
CA ASP A 80 24.50 10.53 -23.70
C ASP A 80 24.03 10.43 -25.16
N SER A 81 23.14 11.34 -25.53
CA SER A 81 23.20 11.97 -26.85
C SER A 81 22.71 13.41 -26.70
N ASN A 82 23.56 14.36 -27.11
CA ASN A 82 23.28 15.77 -27.28
C ASN A 82 21.83 16.05 -27.72
N LEU A 83 21.00 16.49 -26.78
CA LEU A 83 19.79 17.24 -27.06
C LEU A 83 20.01 18.64 -26.49
N GLU A 84 20.27 19.54 -27.42
CA GLU A 84 20.33 20.97 -27.20
C GLU A 84 19.06 21.45 -26.45
N ASN A 85 19.29 22.19 -25.36
CA ASN A 85 18.37 23.18 -24.82
C ASN A 85 16.93 22.71 -24.50
N SER A 86 16.80 21.74 -23.59
CA SER A 86 15.58 21.55 -22.80
C SER A 86 15.94 21.84 -21.35
N GLU A 87 15.39 22.92 -20.78
CA GLU A 87 15.45 23.21 -19.33
C GLU A 87 14.64 22.18 -18.55
N SER A 88 15.07 20.92 -18.58
CA SER A 88 14.45 19.85 -17.81
C SER A 88 14.61 20.10 -16.31
N ILE A 89 13.61 19.69 -15.54
CA ILE A 89 13.60 19.89 -14.09
C ILE A 89 14.74 19.11 -13.44
N ASN A 90 15.51 19.80 -12.59
CA ASN A 90 16.53 19.17 -11.76
C ASN A 90 15.89 18.60 -10.47
N LEU A 91 15.39 17.37 -10.54
CA LEU A 91 14.76 16.69 -9.40
C LEU A 91 15.65 16.66 -8.14
N PRO A 92 16.97 16.36 -8.22
CA PRO A 92 17.83 16.35 -7.03
C PRO A 92 17.82 17.67 -6.26
N ARG A 93 17.92 18.81 -6.97
CA ARG A 93 17.91 20.15 -6.37
C ARG A 93 16.55 20.46 -5.72
N VAL A 94 15.46 20.06 -6.36
CA VAL A 94 14.09 20.25 -5.82
C VAL A 94 13.92 19.45 -4.54
N THR A 95 14.29 18.16 -4.55
CA THR A 95 14.21 17.28 -3.38
C THR A 95 15.05 17.79 -2.21
N GLU A 96 16.28 18.28 -2.46
CA GLU A 96 17.11 18.86 -1.41
C GLU A 96 16.43 20.07 -0.76
N LYS A 97 15.81 20.94 -1.56
CA LYS A 97 15.11 22.12 -1.07
C LYS A 97 13.84 21.77 -0.30
N LEU A 98 13.05 20.81 -0.79
CA LEU A 98 11.87 20.30 -0.07
C LEU A 98 12.24 19.73 1.30
N ARG A 99 13.33 18.95 1.38
CA ARG A 99 13.85 18.43 2.64
C ARG A 99 14.19 19.55 3.63
N LYS A 100 14.88 20.61 3.18
CA LYS A 100 15.19 21.77 4.04
C LYS A 100 13.92 22.47 4.54
N ILE A 101 12.89 22.59 3.69
CA ILE A 101 11.60 23.16 4.09
C ILE A 101 10.95 22.29 5.17
N GLN A 102 10.93 20.97 4.98
CA GLN A 102 10.38 20.03 5.96
C GLN A 102 11.13 20.09 7.30
N ASP A 103 12.46 20.19 7.28
CA ASP A 103 13.27 20.36 8.49
C ASP A 103 12.86 21.63 9.26
N LEU A 104 12.68 22.76 8.56
CA LEU A 104 12.26 24.03 9.17
C LEU A 104 10.83 24.02 9.70
N LEU A 105 9.92 23.31 9.02
CA LEU A 105 8.55 23.16 9.46
C LEU A 105 8.48 22.29 10.72
N THR A 106 9.27 21.23 10.82
CA THR A 106 9.29 20.33 11.98
C THR A 106 9.55 21.07 13.29
N ASP A 107 10.43 22.08 13.27
CA ASP A 107 10.84 22.81 14.47
C ASP A 107 9.85 23.91 14.91
N SER A 108 8.98 24.38 14.01
CA SER A 108 8.23 25.64 14.20
C SER A 108 6.75 25.60 13.83
N TYR A 109 6.27 24.50 13.26
CA TYR A 109 4.89 24.39 12.80
C TYR A 109 3.92 24.13 13.95
N LEU A 110 2.90 24.99 14.06
CA LEU A 110 1.94 25.00 15.17
C LEU A 110 0.92 23.85 15.13
N TYR A 111 0.69 23.29 13.94
CA TYR A 111 -0.35 22.28 13.68
C TYR A 111 0.27 20.92 13.38
N GLN A 112 -0.54 19.86 13.42
CA GLN A 112 -0.07 18.55 12.96
C GLN A 112 -0.02 18.53 11.44
N GLU A 113 1.08 18.00 10.89
CA GLU A 113 1.22 17.78 9.46
C GLU A 113 0.47 16.50 9.04
N ASN A 114 -0.28 16.59 7.94
CA ASN A 114 -0.74 15.41 7.22
C ASN A 114 0.14 15.21 5.99
N GLY A 115 1.10 14.28 6.07
CA GLY A 115 2.06 14.05 4.99
C GLY A 115 1.41 13.63 3.67
N LYS A 116 0.27 12.95 3.69
CA LYS A 116 -0.43 12.55 2.46
C LYS A 116 -1.01 13.75 1.71
N ASP A 117 -1.69 14.63 2.44
CA ASP A 117 -2.25 15.85 1.87
C ASP A 117 -1.13 16.76 1.34
N ALA A 118 0.00 16.82 2.06
CA ALA A 118 1.17 17.57 1.64
C ALA A 118 1.77 17.04 0.32
N GLU A 119 1.92 15.71 0.18
CA GLU A 119 2.36 15.07 -1.06
C GLU A 119 1.43 15.40 -2.24
N GLU A 120 0.12 15.25 -2.05
CA GLU A 120 -0.88 15.57 -3.07
C GLU A 120 -0.81 17.04 -3.51
N MET A 121 -0.63 17.95 -2.56
CA MET A 121 -0.47 19.38 -2.83
C MET A 121 0.85 19.69 -3.54
N ILE A 122 1.93 18.95 -3.28
CA ILE A 122 3.18 19.06 -4.03
C ILE A 122 2.97 18.63 -5.49
N TYR A 123 2.29 17.50 -5.75
CA TYR A 123 1.98 17.05 -7.12
C TYR A 123 1.09 18.05 -7.86
N LYS A 124 0.08 18.58 -7.17
CA LYS A 124 -0.82 19.59 -7.73
C LYS A 124 -0.07 20.89 -8.04
N GLY A 125 0.72 21.42 -7.11
CA GLY A 125 1.54 22.61 -7.31
C GLY A 125 2.52 22.44 -8.48
N PHE A 126 3.15 21.27 -8.58
CA PHE A 126 4.04 20.93 -9.68
C PHE A 126 3.32 20.95 -11.04
N LEU A 127 2.15 20.31 -11.16
CA LEU A 127 1.40 20.32 -12.42
C LEU A 127 0.83 21.71 -12.75
N THR A 128 0.47 22.51 -11.75
CA THR A 128 0.01 23.88 -12.00
C THR A 128 1.08 24.78 -12.59
N SER A 129 2.38 24.49 -12.41
CA SER A 129 3.44 25.29 -13.06
C SER A 129 3.45 25.12 -14.58
N LEU A 130 2.80 24.07 -15.11
CA LEU A 130 2.71 23.81 -16.54
C LEU A 130 1.54 24.55 -17.20
N LEU A 131 0.65 25.19 -16.44
CA LEU A 131 -0.58 25.82 -16.97
C LEU A 131 -0.33 26.92 -17.99
N GLN A 132 0.86 27.53 -18.01
CA GLN A 132 1.22 28.51 -19.02
C GLN A 132 1.40 27.90 -20.41
N GLU A 133 1.91 26.66 -20.48
CA GLU A 133 2.19 25.95 -21.73
C GLU A 133 1.10 24.94 -22.07
N ASP A 134 0.51 24.30 -21.06
CA ASP A 134 -0.59 23.34 -21.17
C ASP A 134 -1.71 23.68 -20.17
N PRO A 135 -2.79 24.36 -20.62
CA PRO A 135 -3.92 24.69 -19.76
C PRO A 135 -4.75 23.47 -19.33
N TYR A 136 -4.48 22.28 -19.89
CA TYR A 136 -5.14 21.04 -19.52
C TYR A 136 -4.33 20.21 -18.51
N ALA A 137 -3.09 20.62 -18.20
CA ALA A 137 -2.27 19.96 -17.20
C ALA A 137 -2.87 20.16 -15.80
N ALA A 138 -3.41 19.09 -15.23
CA ALA A 138 -4.00 19.12 -13.90
C ALA A 138 -3.75 17.82 -13.14
N TYR A 139 -3.49 17.95 -11.85
CA TYR A 139 -3.52 16.84 -10.91
C TYR A 139 -4.89 16.80 -10.23
N TYR A 140 -5.46 15.60 -10.11
CA TYR A 140 -6.65 15.37 -9.31
C TYR A 140 -6.31 14.33 -8.23
N THR A 141 -6.59 14.67 -6.99
CA THR A 141 -6.62 13.72 -5.87
C THR A 141 -7.67 12.65 -6.11
N LYS A 142 -7.59 11.55 -5.37
CA LYS A 142 -8.56 10.46 -5.49
C LYS A 142 -9.97 10.97 -5.19
N GLU A 143 -10.10 11.80 -4.16
CA GLU A 143 -11.31 12.42 -3.69
C GLU A 143 -11.91 13.34 -4.77
N GLU A 144 -11.11 14.21 -5.39
CA GLU A 144 -11.55 15.11 -6.47
C GLU A 144 -12.03 14.34 -7.71
N ILE A 145 -11.37 13.23 -8.07
CA ILE A 145 -11.83 12.35 -9.15
C ILE A 145 -13.17 11.71 -8.80
N GLU A 146 -13.33 11.23 -7.56
CA GLU A 146 -14.57 10.62 -7.11
C GLU A 146 -15.72 11.65 -7.10
N GLU A 147 -15.47 12.86 -6.63
CA GLU A 147 -16.44 13.95 -6.70
C GLU A 147 -16.83 14.30 -8.13
N THR A 148 -15.85 14.39 -9.04
CA THR A 148 -16.11 14.66 -10.45
C THR A 148 -16.93 13.55 -11.10
N ARG A 149 -16.61 12.28 -10.80
CA ARG A 149 -17.38 11.12 -11.24
C ARG A 149 -18.80 11.14 -10.66
N ASN A 150 -18.96 11.52 -9.40
CA ASN A 150 -20.26 11.63 -8.75
C ASN A 150 -21.08 12.73 -9.42
N ARG A 151 -20.51 13.90 -9.67
CA ARG A 151 -21.14 14.99 -10.43
C ARG A 151 -21.59 14.53 -11.82
N GLN A 152 -20.74 13.83 -12.57
CA GLN A 152 -21.09 13.27 -13.89
C GLN A 152 -22.24 12.26 -13.82
N LYS A 153 -22.36 11.52 -12.72
CA LYS A 153 -23.49 10.60 -12.45
C LYS A 153 -24.73 11.31 -11.90
N GLY A 154 -24.71 12.64 -11.74
CA GLY A 154 -25.77 13.40 -11.08
C GLY A 154 -25.85 13.19 -9.57
N ILE A 155 -24.85 12.54 -8.96
CA ILE A 155 -24.74 12.36 -7.52
C ILE A 155 -24.10 13.62 -6.94
N TYR A 156 -24.94 14.56 -6.51
CA TYR A 156 -24.50 15.76 -5.81
C TYR A 156 -24.50 15.50 -4.30
N LYS A 157 -23.37 15.77 -3.63
CA LYS A 157 -23.29 15.77 -2.17
C LYS A 157 -23.59 17.18 -1.68
N GLY A 158 -24.57 17.31 -0.79
CA GLY A 158 -24.97 18.57 -0.19
C GLY A 158 -26.23 18.39 0.64
N ILE A 159 -26.68 19.46 1.28
CA ILE A 159 -27.93 19.45 2.06
C ILE A 159 -29.19 19.54 1.17
N GLY A 160 -29.03 19.82 -0.13
CA GLY A 160 -30.14 20.00 -1.06
C GLY A 160 -30.79 21.38 -0.94
N ALA A 161 -29.96 22.43 -0.89
CA ALA A 161 -30.37 23.82 -1.01
C ALA A 161 -29.49 24.53 -2.05
N ALA A 162 -30.10 25.37 -2.89
CA ALA A 162 -29.40 26.29 -3.77
C ALA A 162 -29.30 27.65 -3.06
N VAL A 163 -28.10 28.23 -3.08
CA VAL A 163 -27.82 29.52 -2.45
C VAL A 163 -27.24 30.49 -3.46
N SER A 164 -27.50 31.78 -3.26
CA SER A 164 -26.85 32.87 -3.99
C SER A 164 -26.14 33.83 -3.04
N GLU A 165 -25.20 34.58 -3.58
CA GLU A 165 -24.45 35.58 -2.85
C GLU A 165 -25.34 36.82 -2.63
N LYS A 166 -25.42 37.27 -1.37
CA LYS A 166 -26.15 38.49 -0.98
C LYS A 166 -25.35 39.22 0.10
N GLU A 167 -25.49 40.54 0.16
CA GLU A 167 -24.95 41.32 1.30
C GLU A 167 -25.50 40.77 2.62
N GLY A 168 -24.59 40.37 3.51
CA GLY A 168 -24.92 39.77 4.80
C GLY A 168 -24.92 38.23 4.82
N GLY A 169 -24.51 37.57 3.73
CA GLY A 169 -24.27 36.13 3.68
C GLY A 169 -25.09 35.39 2.60
N PRO A 170 -24.86 34.07 2.43
CA PRO A 170 -25.57 33.28 1.42
C PRO A 170 -27.09 33.28 1.64
N LEU A 171 -27.85 33.67 0.62
CA LEU A 171 -29.30 33.60 0.59
C LEU A 171 -29.74 32.25 0.03
N VAL A 172 -30.63 31.54 0.73
CA VAL A 172 -31.27 30.32 0.21
C VAL A 172 -32.30 30.70 -0.85
N GLU A 173 -32.03 30.34 -2.11
CA GLU A 173 -32.94 30.61 -3.23
C GLU A 173 -33.97 29.51 -3.41
N TYR A 174 -33.55 28.25 -3.21
CA TYR A 174 -34.38 27.09 -3.46
C TYR A 174 -33.98 25.94 -2.54
N VAL A 175 -34.99 25.22 -2.04
CA VAL A 175 -34.80 24.00 -1.25
C VAL A 175 -35.42 22.85 -2.03
N TYR A 176 -34.62 21.81 -2.30
CA TYR A 176 -35.07 20.68 -3.11
C TYR A 176 -36.05 19.80 -2.30
N PRO A 177 -37.21 19.41 -2.87
CA PRO A 177 -38.15 18.53 -2.17
C PRO A 177 -37.54 17.19 -1.77
N GLY A 178 -37.84 16.72 -0.57
CA GLY A 178 -37.32 15.48 0.02
C GLY A 178 -35.86 15.55 0.50
N SER A 179 -35.21 16.71 0.36
CA SER A 179 -33.81 16.92 0.75
C SER A 179 -33.62 16.97 2.27
N PRO A 180 -32.38 16.78 2.77
CA PRO A 180 -32.03 17.06 4.16
C PRO A 180 -32.38 18.50 4.60
N ALA A 181 -32.19 19.49 3.73
CA ALA A 181 -32.50 20.89 4.00
C ALA A 181 -34.00 21.11 4.24
N GLU A 182 -34.87 20.52 3.42
CA GLU A 182 -36.33 20.57 3.62
C GLU A 182 -36.72 19.89 4.95
N LYS A 183 -36.16 18.72 5.23
CA LYS A 183 -36.42 17.98 6.48
C LYS A 183 -35.94 18.74 7.73
N ALA A 184 -34.90 19.55 7.59
CA ALA A 184 -34.41 20.44 8.63
C ALA A 184 -35.24 21.73 8.78
N GLY A 185 -36.19 21.98 7.87
CA GLY A 185 -37.07 23.15 7.89
C GLY A 185 -36.47 24.40 7.25
N LEU A 186 -35.42 24.27 6.45
CA LEU A 186 -34.85 25.39 5.69
C LEU A 186 -35.84 25.84 4.61
N LEU A 187 -35.96 27.15 4.42
CA LEU A 187 -36.89 27.74 3.45
C LEU A 187 -36.17 28.69 2.49
N ALA A 188 -36.75 28.87 1.30
CA ALA A 188 -36.32 29.92 0.40
C ALA A 188 -36.53 31.29 1.05
N GLY A 189 -35.50 32.14 1.01
CA GLY A 189 -35.46 33.44 1.69
C GLY A 189 -34.63 33.45 2.97
N ASP A 190 -34.23 32.29 3.50
CA ASP A 190 -33.33 32.21 4.66
C ASP A 190 -31.93 32.74 4.32
N VAL A 191 -31.30 33.43 5.28
CA VAL A 191 -29.90 33.88 5.15
C VAL A 191 -29.03 33.07 6.10
N VAL A 192 -27.99 32.46 5.54
CA VAL A 192 -27.05 31.64 6.29
C VAL A 192 -26.05 32.56 6.99
N LEU A 193 -26.09 32.60 8.32
CA LEU A 193 -25.17 33.42 9.12
C LEU A 193 -23.90 32.65 9.50
N LYS A 194 -24.03 31.34 9.79
CA LYS A 194 -22.93 30.49 10.25
C LYS A 194 -23.02 29.07 9.73
N VAL A 195 -21.88 28.45 9.49
CA VAL A 195 -21.73 27.01 9.21
C VAL A 195 -20.68 26.46 10.19
N ASP A 196 -21.01 25.39 10.91
CA ASP A 196 -20.14 24.80 11.95
C ASP A 196 -19.60 25.82 12.98
N GLY A 197 -20.43 26.83 13.30
CA GLY A 197 -20.08 27.91 14.22
C GLY A 197 -19.24 29.04 13.63
N ILE A 198 -18.76 28.91 12.39
CA ILE A 198 -17.96 29.89 11.67
C ILE A 198 -18.89 30.84 10.91
N SER A 199 -18.68 32.16 11.06
CA SER A 199 -19.46 33.18 10.33
C SER A 199 -19.17 33.13 8.83
N VAL A 200 -20.24 33.21 8.03
CA VAL A 200 -20.16 33.20 6.55
C VAL A 200 -20.64 34.51 5.91
N GLU A 201 -20.94 35.53 6.70
CA GLU A 201 -21.44 36.83 6.21
C GLU A 201 -20.47 37.55 5.26
N SER A 202 -19.15 37.30 5.41
CA SER A 202 -18.09 37.89 4.60
C SER A 202 -17.41 36.92 3.64
N LEU A 203 -17.91 35.68 3.51
CA LEU A 203 -17.36 34.73 2.57
C LEU A 203 -17.99 34.93 1.19
N SER A 204 -17.15 35.12 0.19
CA SER A 204 -17.59 35.14 -1.20
C SER A 204 -17.75 33.71 -1.72
N LEU A 205 -18.82 33.46 -2.48
CA LEU A 205 -19.08 32.18 -3.14
C LEU A 205 -18.20 32.06 -4.40
N ASN A 206 -16.89 31.90 -4.22
CA ASN A 206 -16.00 31.59 -5.34
C ASN A 206 -16.07 30.09 -5.68
N TYR A 207 -16.36 29.80 -6.94
CA TYR A 207 -16.55 28.45 -7.51
C TYR A 207 -15.27 27.93 -8.17
#